data_AF-A0A850QVU5-F1
#
_entry.id   AF-A0A850QVU5-F1
#
_cell.length_a   1.000
_cell.length_b   1.000
_cell.length_c   1.000
_cell.angle_alpha   90.00
_cell.angle_beta   90.00
_cell.angle_gamma   90.00
#
_symmetry.space_group_name_H-M   'P 1'
#
loop_
_entity.id
_entity.type
_entity.pdbx_description
1 polymer ?
#
loop_
_entity_poly.entity_id
_entity_poly.type
_entity_poly.pdbx_seq_one_letter_code
_entity_poly.pdbx_strand_id
1 'polypeptide(L)'
;SESVTLANQVLADIVWMAESPLTVGREYDIKIAGNKTQGQVIGFEHQIDINKLTQFSTEQLSLNGIALAKVKFNKTLAIDSYQACKDTGGFIIIDRLTNVTVGAGMVRQPLENNQTQANFSQFELELNALIRKHFPHWNSSDISKLLG
;
A
#
# COMPACT_ATOMS: atom_id res chain seq x y z
N SER A 1 11.80 5.46 22.03
CA SER A 1 11.99 4.30 21.14
C SER A 1 11.14 4.55 19.92
N GLU A 2 11.74 4.81 18.76
CA GLU A 2 10.98 4.97 17.52
C GLU A 2 10.37 3.61 17.16
N SER A 3 9.04 3.55 17.07
CA SER A 3 8.31 2.34 16.73
C SER A 3 8.21 2.27 15.21
N VAL A 4 8.89 1.32 14.59
CA VAL A 4 8.79 1.04 13.16
C VAL A 4 7.37 0.60 12.83
N THR A 5 6.72 1.24 11.85
CA THR A 5 5.35 0.89 11.46
C THR A 5 5.36 -0.20 10.41
N LEU A 6 4.59 -1.27 10.64
CA LEU A 6 4.37 -2.31 9.65
C LEU A 6 3.18 -1.94 8.77
N ALA A 7 3.43 -1.72 7.48
CA ALA A 7 2.40 -1.36 6.52
C ALA A 7 2.63 -2.05 5.18
N ASN A 8 1.56 -2.28 4.43
CA ASN A 8 1.64 -2.68 3.02
C ASN A 8 0.96 -1.64 2.10
N GLN A 9 0.47 -0.52 2.65
CA GLN A 9 -0.03 0.61 1.89
C GLN A 9 0.59 1.88 2.43
N VAL A 10 0.92 2.81 1.53
CA VAL A 10 1.52 4.09 1.87
C VAL A 10 0.95 5.19 1.00
N LEU A 11 1.02 6.41 1.52
CA LEU A 11 0.90 7.61 0.73
C LEU A 11 2.33 8.11 0.43
N ALA A 12 2.66 8.26 -0.84
CA ALA A 12 4.03 8.59 -1.26
C ALA A 12 4.04 9.61 -2.39
N ASP A 13 5.03 10.51 -2.36
CA ASP A 13 5.38 11.34 -3.50
C ASP A 13 6.14 10.47 -4.50
N ILE A 14 5.63 10.38 -5.73
CA ILE A 14 6.23 9.61 -6.83
C ILE A 14 6.80 10.57 -7.86
N VAL A 15 8.04 10.30 -8.28
CA VAL A 15 8.65 10.91 -9.46
C VAL A 15 8.75 9.85 -10.55
N TRP A 16 8.14 10.12 -11.71
CA TRP A 16 8.12 9.18 -12.83
C TRP A 16 9.19 9.50 -13.88
N MET A 17 9.90 8.47 -14.35
CA MET A 17 11.08 8.60 -15.20
C MET A 17 10.97 7.84 -16.53
N ALA A 18 9.88 7.11 -16.76
CA ALA A 18 9.69 6.34 -17.99
C ALA A 18 8.73 7.02 -18.98
N GLU A 19 8.97 6.79 -20.28
CA GLU A 19 8.10 7.29 -21.36
C GLU A 19 6.69 6.69 -21.29
N SER A 20 6.59 5.39 -20.99
CA SER A 20 5.31 4.73 -20.74
C SER A 20 4.69 5.29 -19.45
N PRO A 21 3.45 5.83 -19.47
CA PRO A 21 2.85 6.41 -18.27
C PRO A 21 2.66 5.39 -17.15
N LEU A 22 2.87 5.84 -15.92
CA LEU A 22 2.45 5.12 -14.73
C LEU A 22 0.93 5.18 -14.62
N THR A 23 0.29 4.02 -14.53
CA THR A 23 -1.16 3.87 -14.46
C THR A 23 -1.56 3.09 -13.22
N VAL A 24 -2.77 3.35 -12.72
CA VAL A 24 -3.33 2.64 -11.57
C VAL A 24 -3.48 1.15 -11.89
N GLY A 25 -3.10 0.30 -10.95
CA GLY A 25 -3.28 -1.16 -11.04
C GLY A 25 -2.21 -1.91 -11.83
N ARG A 26 -1.21 -1.23 -12.41
CA ARG A 26 -0.05 -1.89 -13.02
C ARG A 26 0.94 -2.31 -11.93
N GLU A 27 1.33 -3.58 -11.96
CA GLU A 27 2.32 -4.17 -11.05
C GLU A 27 3.76 -3.87 -11.47
N TYR A 28 4.58 -3.50 -10.49
CA TYR A 28 6.00 -3.21 -10.63
C TYR A 28 6.80 -3.95 -9.56
N ASP A 29 8.08 -4.18 -9.83
CA ASP A 29 9.00 -4.56 -8.76
C ASP A 29 9.38 -3.29 -7.99
N ILE A 30 9.33 -3.35 -6.67
CA ILE A 30 9.67 -2.23 -5.78
C ILE A 30 10.80 -2.65 -4.87
N LYS A 31 11.83 -1.81 -4.79
CA LYS A 31 12.93 -1.97 -3.84
C LYS A 31 12.91 -0.84 -2.83
N ILE A 32 12.81 -1.18 -1.55
CA ILE A 32 12.79 -0.29 -0.41
C ILE A 32 13.79 -0.81 0.63
N ALA A 33 14.72 0.04 1.07
CA ALA A 33 15.91 -0.38 1.83
C ALA A 33 16.60 -1.62 1.18
N GLY A 34 16.78 -2.69 1.96
CA GLY A 34 17.29 -3.99 1.51
C GLY A 34 16.24 -4.97 0.99
N ASN A 35 14.95 -4.61 0.99
CA ASN A 35 13.85 -5.49 0.61
C ASN A 35 13.44 -5.29 -0.86
N LYS A 36 13.09 -6.39 -1.52
CA LYS A 36 12.39 -6.40 -2.82
C LYS A 36 10.99 -6.98 -2.63
N THR A 37 9.99 -6.27 -3.14
CA THR A 37 8.60 -6.69 -3.17
C THR A 37 8.01 -6.36 -4.54
N GLN A 38 6.80 -6.84 -4.79
CA GLN A 38 5.94 -6.30 -5.82
C GLN A 38 4.98 -5.28 -5.22
N GLY A 39 4.44 -4.42 -6.07
CA GLY A 39 3.42 -3.46 -5.70
C GLY A 39 2.96 -2.61 -6.87
N GLN A 40 1.94 -1.82 -6.61
CA GLN A 40 1.24 -1.03 -7.62
C GLN A 40 0.76 0.30 -7.03
N VAL A 41 0.63 1.30 -7.88
CA VAL A 41 -0.16 2.49 -7.55
C VAL A 41 -1.64 2.11 -7.59
N ILE A 42 -2.38 2.40 -6.52
CA ILE A 42 -3.82 2.13 -6.40
C ILE A 42 -4.68 3.38 -6.52
N GLY A 43 -4.06 4.56 -6.59
CA GLY A 43 -4.74 5.83 -6.84
C GLY A 43 -3.80 7.02 -6.72
N PHE A 44 -4.19 8.13 -7.32
CA PHE A 44 -3.52 9.42 -7.20
C PHE A 44 -4.38 10.36 -6.36
N GLU A 45 -3.77 11.08 -5.42
CA GLU A 45 -4.43 12.20 -4.73
C GLU A 45 -4.39 13.46 -5.60
N HIS A 46 -3.22 13.78 -6.15
CA HIS A 46 -3.02 14.85 -7.11
C HIS A 46 -1.65 14.76 -7.77
N GLN A 47 -1.53 15.34 -8.96
CA GLN A 47 -0.27 15.66 -9.60
C GLN A 47 0.14 17.10 -9.28
N ILE A 48 1.44 17.35 -9.24
CA ILE A 48 2.02 18.68 -9.03
C ILE A 48 2.45 19.25 -10.39
N ASP A 49 1.95 20.43 -10.74
CA ASP A 49 2.51 21.23 -11.82
C ASP A 49 3.78 21.92 -11.30
N ILE A 50 4.95 21.45 -11.74
CA ILE A 50 6.26 21.93 -11.26
C ILE A 50 6.46 23.42 -11.59
N ASN A 51 5.87 23.92 -12.68
CA ASN A 51 6.05 25.31 -13.10
C ASN A 51 5.21 26.28 -12.27
N LYS A 52 4.07 25.82 -11.77
CA LYS A 52 3.10 26.66 -11.03
C LYS A 52 3.01 26.33 -9.54
N LEU A 53 3.57 25.19 -9.12
CA LEU A 53 3.42 24.61 -7.80
C LEU A 53 1.95 24.39 -7.39
N THR A 54 1.08 24.19 -8.38
CA THR A 54 -0.36 23.91 -8.19
C THR A 54 -0.66 22.42 -8.31
N GLN A 55 -1.70 21.98 -7.63
CA GLN A 55 -2.16 20.60 -7.64
C GLN A 55 -3.33 20.41 -8.62
N PHE A 56 -3.37 19.29 -9.33
CA PHE A 56 -4.49 18.93 -10.20
C PHE A 56 -4.77 17.42 -10.17
N SER A 57 -6.01 17.03 -10.48
CA SER A 57 -6.41 15.63 -10.54
C SER A 57 -5.78 14.92 -11.73
N THR A 58 -5.38 13.67 -11.56
CA THR A 58 -4.86 12.83 -12.64
C THR A 58 -5.22 11.36 -12.44
N GLU A 59 -5.29 10.62 -13.55
CA GLU A 59 -5.49 9.16 -13.55
C GLU A 59 -4.20 8.41 -13.94
N GLN A 60 -3.19 9.12 -14.45
CA GLN A 60 -1.90 8.57 -14.87
C GLN A 60 -0.77 9.59 -14.70
N LEU A 61 0.47 9.12 -14.60
CA LEU A 61 1.64 9.98 -14.47
C LEU A 61 2.57 9.76 -15.66
N SER A 62 2.69 10.78 -16.52
CA SER A 62 3.59 10.79 -17.66
C SER A 62 5.05 11.03 -17.24
N LEU A 63 5.99 10.86 -18.18
CA LEU A 63 7.42 11.14 -17.98
C LEU A 63 7.63 12.50 -17.29
N ASN A 64 8.53 12.52 -16.29
CA ASN A 64 8.86 13.68 -15.45
C ASN A 64 7.70 14.20 -14.57
N GLY A 65 6.56 13.50 -14.53
CA GLY A 65 5.47 13.81 -13.64
C GLY A 65 5.83 13.55 -12.18
N ILE A 66 5.31 14.41 -11.30
CA ILE A 66 5.40 14.24 -9.84
C ILE A 66 3.99 14.22 -9.27
N ALA A 67 3.64 13.19 -8.51
CA ALA A 67 2.31 13.08 -7.91
C ALA A 67 2.35 12.49 -6.51
N LEU A 68 1.38 12.89 -5.70
CA LEU A 68 1.07 12.20 -4.46
C LEU A 68 0.16 11.01 -4.77
N ALA A 69 0.62 9.80 -4.48
CA ALA A 69 -0.05 8.56 -4.86
C ALA A 69 -0.17 7.59 -3.68
N LYS A 70 -1.24 6.79 -3.71
CA LYS A 70 -1.40 5.62 -2.84
C LYS A 70 -0.70 4.44 -3.49
N VAL A 71 0.25 3.85 -2.80
CA VAL A 71 1.00 2.68 -3.25
C VAL A 71 0.66 1.52 -2.36
N LYS A 72 0.35 0.38 -2.98
CA LYS A 72 0.15 -0.90 -2.29
C LYS A 72 1.30 -1.83 -2.61
N PHE A 73 1.87 -2.43 -1.58
CA PHE A 73 2.86 -3.49 -1.65
C PHE A 73 2.19 -4.85 -1.44
N ASN A 74 2.72 -5.87 -2.08
CA ASN A 74 2.23 -7.25 -1.95
C ASN A 74 2.68 -7.91 -0.64
N LYS A 75 3.63 -7.30 0.07
CA LYS A 75 4.11 -7.74 1.39
C LYS A 75 3.98 -6.60 2.39
N THR A 76 3.75 -6.95 3.65
CA THR A 76 3.89 -6.00 4.76
C THR A 76 5.37 -5.72 5.01
N LEU A 77 5.73 -4.44 5.11
CA LEU A 77 7.09 -3.96 5.25
C LEU A 77 7.19 -3.03 6.46
N ALA A 78 8.38 -3.00 7.05
CA ALA A 78 8.80 -1.93 7.95
C ALA A 78 8.98 -0.64 7.15
N ILE A 79 8.10 0.34 7.39
CA ILE A 79 8.07 1.60 6.66
C ILE A 79 8.04 2.77 7.63
N ASP A 80 8.85 3.77 7.32
CA ASP A 80 8.86 5.07 7.96
C ASP A 80 8.52 6.17 6.94
N SER A 81 8.23 7.38 7.39
CA SER A 81 8.23 8.53 6.48
C SER A 81 9.66 8.79 6.00
N TYR A 82 9.80 9.24 4.76
CA TYR A 82 11.11 9.58 4.19
C TYR A 82 11.86 10.65 5.00
N GLN A 83 11.12 11.55 5.65
CA GLN A 83 11.68 12.57 6.53
C GLN A 83 12.24 11.98 7.83
N ALA A 84 11.63 10.92 8.36
CA ALA A 84 12.09 10.23 9.56
C ALA A 84 13.28 9.30 9.25
N CYS A 85 13.15 8.47 8.21
CA CYS A 85 14.22 7.56 7.79
C CYS A 85 14.25 7.43 6.27
N LYS A 86 15.38 7.81 5.64
CA LYS A 86 15.54 7.74 4.19
C LYS A 86 15.59 6.31 3.66
N ASP A 87 16.17 5.38 4.43
CA ASP A 87 16.36 4.01 3.99
C ASP A 87 15.03 3.25 3.89
N THR A 88 14.16 3.39 4.91
CA THR A 88 12.85 2.73 5.00
C THR A 88 11.68 3.59 4.53
N GLY A 89 11.91 4.87 4.23
CA GLY A 89 10.93 5.77 3.63
C GLY A 89 11.17 6.08 2.16
N GLY A 90 12.30 5.66 1.57
CA GLY A 90 12.64 5.85 0.16
C GLY A 90 12.60 4.54 -0.61
N PHE A 91 12.02 4.54 -1.82
CA PHE A 91 11.98 3.35 -2.67
C PHE A 91 12.13 3.67 -4.15
N ILE A 92 12.49 2.66 -4.93
CA ILE A 92 12.54 2.73 -6.40
C ILE A 92 11.52 1.78 -7.02
N ILE A 93 10.96 2.18 -8.15
CA ILE A 93 10.01 1.42 -8.96
C ILE A 93 10.76 0.89 -10.17
N ILE A 94 10.69 -0.41 -10.39
CA ILE A 94 11.44 -1.14 -11.40
C ILE A 94 10.43 -1.84 -12.32
N ASP A 95 10.56 -1.63 -13.63
CA ASP A 95 9.75 -2.35 -14.60
C ASP A 95 10.15 -3.83 -14.66
N ARG A 96 9.15 -4.71 -14.57
CA ARG A 96 9.34 -6.14 -14.36
C ARG A 96 9.88 -6.88 -15.58
N LEU A 97 9.71 -6.31 -16.77
CA LEU A 97 10.13 -6.93 -18.03
C LEU A 97 11.53 -6.46 -18.40
N THR A 98 11.79 -5.17 -18.24
CA THR A 98 13.05 -4.54 -18.67
C THR A 98 14.10 -4.47 -17.55
N ASN A 99 13.69 -4.64 -16.29
CA ASN A 99 14.51 -4.44 -15.09
C ASN A 99 15.09 -3.02 -14.95
N VAL A 100 14.53 -2.05 -15.67
CA VAL A 100 14.95 -0.65 -15.61
C VAL A 100 14.22 0.05 -14.47
N THR A 101 14.92 0.92 -13.74
CA THR A 101 14.29 1.83 -12.78
C THR A 101 13.46 2.87 -13.52
N VAL A 102 12.15 2.83 -13.35
CA VAL A 102 11.17 3.67 -14.07
C VAL A 102 10.58 4.78 -13.19
N GLY A 103 10.81 4.73 -11.88
CA GLY A 103 10.33 5.75 -10.95
C GLY A 103 11.02 5.66 -9.59
N ALA A 104 10.83 6.70 -8.79
CA ALA A 104 11.25 6.76 -7.39
C ALA A 104 10.10 7.26 -6.53
N GLY A 105 10.06 6.83 -5.28
CA GLY A 105 9.01 7.17 -4.33
C GLY A 105 9.55 7.54 -2.96
N MET A 106 8.91 8.52 -2.33
CA MET A 106 9.21 8.98 -0.98
C MET A 106 7.93 8.87 -0.15
N VAL A 107 7.95 8.02 0.86
CA VAL A 107 6.82 7.80 1.75
C VAL A 107 6.56 9.06 2.57
N ARG A 108 5.33 9.57 2.52
CA ARG A 108 4.85 10.59 3.47
C ARG A 108 4.37 9.95 4.76
N GLN A 109 3.55 8.91 4.63
CA GLN A 109 3.00 8.18 5.77
C GLN A 109 2.58 6.76 5.37
N PRO A 110 2.69 5.78 6.28
CA PRO A 110 1.98 4.52 6.15
C PRO A 110 0.48 4.78 6.15
N LEU A 111 -0.24 4.07 5.28
CA LEU A 111 -1.69 4.02 5.33
C LEU A 111 -2.05 2.80 6.17
N GLU A 112 -2.89 3.02 7.17
CA GLU A 112 -3.47 1.91 7.90
C GLU A 112 -4.26 1.07 6.91
N ASN A 113 -3.81 -0.17 6.74
CA ASN A 113 -4.72 -1.19 6.32
C ASN A 113 -5.75 -1.29 7.43
N ASN A 114 -6.95 -0.78 7.18
CA ASN A 114 -8.13 -1.47 7.62
C ASN A 114 -8.16 -2.84 6.90
N GLN A 115 -7.17 -3.72 7.18
CA GLN A 115 -7.54 -5.12 7.38
C GLN A 115 -8.69 -4.97 8.36
N THR A 116 -9.87 -5.35 7.92
CA THR A 116 -11.00 -5.47 8.81
C THR A 116 -10.47 -6.30 9.97
N GLN A 117 -10.08 -5.67 11.07
CA GLN A 117 -10.29 -6.28 12.37
C GLN A 117 -11.75 -6.66 12.25
N ALA A 118 -11.99 -7.94 12.06
CA ALA A 118 -13.33 -8.45 11.87
C ALA A 118 -13.99 -8.19 13.22
N ASN A 119 -14.54 -6.99 13.37
CA ASN A 119 -15.20 -6.54 14.57
C ASN A 119 -16.54 -7.25 14.56
N PHE A 120 -16.50 -8.54 14.91
CA PHE A 120 -17.69 -9.34 15.06
C PHE A 120 -18.48 -8.75 16.21
N SER A 121 -19.70 -8.33 15.93
CA SER A 121 -20.65 -7.93 16.97
C SER A 121 -20.87 -9.09 17.95
N GLN A 122 -21.29 -8.76 19.16
CA GLN A 122 -21.63 -9.78 20.16
C GLN A 122 -22.69 -10.77 19.63
N PHE A 123 -23.62 -10.29 18.81
CA PHE A 123 -24.61 -11.12 18.13
C PHE A 123 -23.98 -12.14 17.18
N GLU A 124 -22.99 -11.75 16.37
CA GLU A 124 -22.30 -12.67 15.45
C GLU A 124 -21.52 -13.76 16.19
N LEU A 125 -20.90 -13.42 17.32
CA LEU A 125 -20.19 -14.39 18.18
C LEU A 125 -21.17 -15.38 18.80
N GLU A 126 -22.31 -14.91 19.33
CA GLU A 126 -23.36 -15.75 19.89
C GLU A 126 -23.98 -16.66 18.83
N LEU A 127 -24.26 -16.12 17.64
CA LEU A 127 -24.78 -16.88 16.51
C LEU A 127 -23.78 -17.95 16.05
N ASN A 128 -22.49 -17.63 15.90
CA ASN A 128 -21.45 -18.60 15.55
C ASN A 128 -21.37 -19.75 16.58
N ALA A 129 -21.46 -19.43 17.87
CA ALA A 129 -21.48 -20.42 18.94
C ALA A 129 -22.71 -21.34 18.85
N LEU A 130 -23.90 -20.78 18.59
CA LEU A 130 -25.13 -21.55 18.38
C LEU A 130 -25.04 -22.45 17.14
N ILE A 131 -24.52 -21.94 16.02
CA ILE A 131 -24.36 -22.73 14.78
C ILE A 131 -23.44 -23.92 15.03
N ARG A 132 -22.29 -23.69 15.67
CA ARG A 132 -21.33 -24.76 15.96
C ARG A 132 -21.89 -25.80 16.93
N LYS A 133 -22.76 -25.39 17.86
CA LYS A 133 -23.41 -26.28 18.82
C LYS A 133 -24.54 -27.11 18.21
N HIS A 134 -25.39 -26.50 17.38
CA HIS A 134 -26.62 -27.14 16.88
C HIS A 134 -26.46 -27.73 15.47
N PHE A 135 -25.50 -27.25 14.67
CA PHE A 135 -25.24 -27.69 13.30
C PHE A 135 -23.76 -28.10 13.11
N PRO A 136 -23.24 -29.06 13.89
CA PRO A 136 -21.83 -29.44 13.81
C PRO A 136 -21.42 -30.01 12.43
N HIS A 137 -22.38 -30.57 11.68
CA HIS A 137 -22.16 -31.07 10.31
C HIS A 137 -21.83 -29.96 9.29
N TRP A 138 -21.98 -28.68 9.64
CA TRP A 138 -21.60 -27.55 8.78
C TRP A 138 -20.11 -27.21 8.86
N ASN A 139 -19.35 -27.79 9.80
CA ASN A 139 -17.92 -27.50 9.99
C ASN A 139 -17.59 -26.00 10.04
N SER A 140 -18.46 -25.18 10.66
CA SER A 140 -18.26 -23.74 10.75
C SER A 140 -17.05 -23.38 11.61
N SER A 141 -16.15 -22.57 11.06
CA SER A 141 -14.97 -22.07 11.76
C SER A 141 -15.34 -21.22 12.98
N ASP A 142 -14.48 -21.28 14.01
CA ASP A 142 -14.59 -20.46 15.20
C ASP A 142 -14.11 -19.04 14.94
N ILE A 143 -15.04 -18.13 14.70
CA ILE A 143 -14.70 -16.75 14.36
C ILE A 143 -14.18 -15.95 15.56
N SER A 144 -14.41 -16.41 16.80
CA SER A 144 -13.85 -15.77 18.00
C SER A 144 -12.32 -15.83 18.05
N LYS A 145 -11.72 -16.82 17.37
CA LYS A 145 -10.26 -17.01 17.27
C LYS A 145 -9.61 -16.13 16.20
N LEU A 146 -10.41 -15.42 15.41
CA LEU A 146 -9.95 -14.51 14.35
C LEU A 146 -9.86 -13.06 14.83
N LEU A 147 -10.27 -12.78 16.08
CA LEU A 147 -10.03 -11.53 16.78
C LEU A 147 -8.57 -11.52 17.26
N GLY A 148 -7.67 -11.09 16.37
CA GLY A 148 -6.26 -10.81 16.70
C GLY A 148 -6.08 -9.41 17.26
#